data_AF-A0A7X6YU63-F1
#
_entry.id   AF-A0A7X6YU63-F1
#
_cell.length_a   1.000
_cell.length_b   1.000
_cell.length_c   1.000
_cell.angle_alpha   90.00
_cell.angle_beta   90.00
_cell.angle_gamma   90.00
#
_symmetry.space_group_name_H-M   'P 1'
#
loop_
_entity.id
_entity.type
_entity.pdbx_description
1 polymer ?
#
loop_
_entity_poly.entity_id
_entity_poly.type
_entity_poly.pdbx_seq_one_letter_code
_entity_poly.pdbx_strand_id
1 'polypeptide(L)'
;GYLLVDTGGQYLEGTTDITRTFSLYRGATPGEFKQDYARILKGNIALTECVFPSHTRGSQLDIMARQFLWKDLLQYGHGTCHGVGHFLNVHEGPQSIRMEENPEVIKAGMVMSNEPGIYRAGKYGLRIENMMLVVEKGESEFGQFLGFETLSLCPLDLKAIDKSYYTRREIDWINTYQRNVYNQLSLLLSEEEKVWLASKTKEI
;
A
#
# COMPACT_ATOMS: atom_id res chain seq x y z
N GLY A 1 5.95 8.83 -20.25
CA GLY A 1 6.41 9.27 -18.93
C GLY A 1 5.62 8.55 -17.86
N TYR A 2 5.64 9.06 -16.64
CA TYR A 2 4.95 8.49 -15.49
C TYR A 2 3.96 9.50 -14.91
N LEU A 3 2.91 9.02 -14.27
CA LEU A 3 1.93 9.84 -13.57
C LEU A 3 1.74 9.29 -12.17
N LEU A 4 2.05 10.09 -11.16
CA LEU A 4 1.71 9.83 -9.77
C LEU A 4 0.45 10.65 -9.46
N VAL A 5 -0.57 9.98 -8.94
CA VAL A 5 -1.82 10.60 -8.50
C VAL A 5 -2.02 10.26 -7.04
N ASP A 6 -2.07 11.28 -6.21
CA ASP A 6 -2.31 11.23 -4.78
C ASP A 6 -3.54 12.07 -4.48
N THR A 7 -4.59 11.40 -4.03
CA THR A 7 -5.92 12.02 -3.91
C THR A 7 -6.72 11.36 -2.81
N GLY A 8 -7.55 12.17 -2.16
CA GLY A 8 -8.48 11.74 -1.14
C GLY A 8 -9.82 12.46 -1.23
N GLY A 9 -10.79 12.00 -0.46
CA GLY A 9 -12.13 12.57 -0.39
C GLY A 9 -12.70 12.55 1.02
N GLN A 10 -13.73 13.38 1.23
CA GLN A 10 -14.46 13.47 2.49
C GLN A 10 -15.91 13.06 2.25
N TYR A 11 -16.37 12.11 3.05
CA TYR A 11 -17.70 11.52 2.97
C TYR A 11 -18.28 11.44 4.39
N LEU A 12 -19.59 11.37 4.53
CA LEU A 12 -20.21 11.16 5.86
C LEU A 12 -19.76 9.83 6.48
N GLU A 13 -19.41 8.88 5.61
CA GLU A 13 -18.92 7.54 5.92
C GLU A 13 -17.41 7.47 6.18
N GLY A 14 -16.67 8.58 6.04
CA GLY A 14 -15.25 8.61 6.37
C GLY A 14 -14.39 9.51 5.49
N THR A 15 -13.08 9.44 5.72
CA THR A 15 -12.05 10.13 4.96
C THR A 15 -11.23 9.11 4.17
N THR A 16 -10.92 9.40 2.91
CA THR A 16 -10.09 8.54 2.08
C THR A 16 -8.76 9.18 1.74
N ASP A 17 -7.72 8.35 1.62
CA ASP A 17 -6.41 8.73 1.09
C ASP A 17 -5.85 7.60 0.22
N ILE A 18 -5.40 7.92 -0.99
CA ILE A 18 -4.89 6.94 -1.92
C ILE A 18 -3.94 7.52 -2.96
N THR A 19 -2.78 6.89 -3.07
CA THR A 19 -1.80 7.14 -4.13
C THR A 19 -1.65 5.95 -5.08
N ARG A 20 -1.64 6.23 -6.38
CA ARG A 20 -1.20 5.30 -7.43
C ARG A 20 -0.23 5.96 -8.39
N THR A 21 0.76 5.19 -8.83
CA THR A 21 1.68 5.61 -9.88
C THR A 21 1.51 4.73 -11.12
N PHE A 22 1.37 5.37 -12.29
CA PHE A 22 1.11 4.73 -13.56
C PHE A 22 2.20 5.02 -14.60
N SER A 23 2.53 4.00 -15.39
CA SER A 23 3.31 4.11 -16.62
C SER A 23 2.41 4.54 -17.78
N LEU A 24 2.66 5.75 -18.30
CA LEU A 24 1.97 6.28 -19.48
C LEU A 24 2.68 5.95 -20.79
N TYR A 25 3.69 5.08 -20.77
CA TYR A 25 4.36 4.65 -21.99
C TYR A 25 3.39 3.86 -22.89
N ARG A 26 3.45 4.16 -24.19
CA ARG A 26 2.76 3.37 -25.23
C ARG A 26 3.48 2.05 -25.51
N GLY A 27 4.80 2.03 -25.33
CA GLY A 27 5.64 0.84 -25.42
C GLY A 27 6.03 0.28 -24.05
N ALA A 28 7.15 -0.46 -23.99
CA ALA A 28 7.64 -1.05 -22.75
C ALA A 28 7.98 0.01 -21.70
N THR A 29 7.51 -0.19 -20.47
CA THR A 29 7.94 0.59 -19.30
C THR A 29 9.44 0.36 -19.06
N PRO A 30 10.26 1.42 -18.90
CA PRO A 30 11.69 1.29 -18.61
C PRO A 30 11.99 0.44 -17.36
N GLY A 31 13.08 -0.34 -17.42
CA GLY A 31 13.45 -1.31 -16.39
C GLY A 31 13.72 -0.71 -15.00
N GLU A 32 14.36 0.46 -14.93
CA GLU A 32 14.63 1.17 -13.66
C GLU A 32 13.33 1.44 -12.89
N PHE A 33 12.29 1.89 -13.59
CA PHE A 33 10.98 2.14 -12.98
C PHE A 33 10.29 0.85 -12.51
N LYS A 34 10.40 -0.25 -13.27
CA LYS A 34 9.84 -1.54 -12.85
C LYS A 34 10.54 -2.10 -11.61
N GLN A 35 11.86 -1.92 -11.51
CA GLN A 35 12.63 -2.29 -10.32
C GLN A 35 12.19 -1.49 -9.10
N ASP A 36 12.07 -0.17 -9.24
CA ASP A 36 11.57 0.68 -8.16
C ASP A 36 10.12 0.36 -7.78
N TYR A 37 9.25 0.14 -8.76
CA TYR A 37 7.87 -0.29 -8.52
C TYR A 37 7.84 -1.59 -7.72
N ALA A 38 8.71 -2.55 -8.04
CA ALA A 38 8.84 -3.78 -7.27
C ALA A 38 9.31 -3.53 -5.84
N ARG A 39 10.33 -2.68 -5.61
CA ARG A 39 10.77 -2.34 -4.23
C ARG A 39 9.64 -1.74 -3.41
N ILE A 40 8.91 -0.79 -4.00
CA ILE A 40 7.80 -0.11 -3.31
C ILE A 40 6.62 -1.03 -3.08
N LEU A 41 6.20 -1.80 -4.08
CA LEU A 41 5.09 -2.74 -3.93
C LEU A 41 5.43 -3.84 -2.93
N LYS A 42 6.66 -4.38 -2.93
CA LYS A 42 7.09 -5.37 -1.93
C LYS A 42 7.07 -4.80 -0.52
N GLY A 43 7.47 -3.54 -0.34
CA GLY A 43 7.36 -2.84 0.94
C GLY A 43 5.91 -2.70 1.39
N ASN A 44 5.03 -2.27 0.49
CA ASN A 44 3.60 -2.14 0.76
C ASN A 44 2.96 -3.49 1.13
N ILE A 45 3.26 -4.57 0.38
CA ILE A 45 2.80 -5.94 0.66
C ILE A 45 3.32 -6.42 2.02
N ALA A 46 4.62 -6.29 2.27
CA ALA A 46 5.25 -6.80 3.48
C ALA A 46 4.70 -6.13 4.75
N LEU A 47 4.38 -4.84 4.69
CA LEU A 47 3.71 -4.16 5.81
C LEU A 47 2.24 -4.60 5.92
N THR A 48 1.52 -4.72 4.80
CA THR A 48 0.12 -5.16 4.79
C THR A 48 -0.07 -6.57 5.35
N GLU A 49 0.82 -7.50 5.02
CA GLU A 49 0.79 -8.89 5.51
C GLU A 49 1.41 -9.05 6.92
N CYS A 50 1.92 -7.98 7.53
CA CYS A 50 2.59 -8.07 8.81
C CYS A 50 1.63 -8.51 9.92
N VAL A 51 2.06 -9.51 10.70
CA VAL A 51 1.42 -9.94 11.94
C VAL A 51 2.42 -9.69 13.07
N PHE A 52 1.99 -8.98 14.11
CA PHE A 52 2.86 -8.46 15.16
C PHE A 52 2.17 -8.52 16.53
N PRO A 53 2.92 -8.65 17.64
CA PRO A 53 2.34 -8.70 18.97
C PRO A 53 1.65 -7.38 19.32
N SER A 54 0.62 -7.44 20.16
CA SER A 54 0.05 -6.24 20.77
C SER A 54 1.12 -5.42 21.50
N HIS A 55 0.86 -4.13 21.72
CA HIS A 55 1.82 -3.17 22.29
C HIS A 55 3.04 -2.83 21.41
N THR A 56 3.06 -3.31 20.15
CA THR A 56 4.03 -2.86 19.15
C THR A 56 3.81 -1.38 18.79
N ARG A 57 4.89 -0.62 18.66
CA ARG A 57 4.91 0.78 18.19
C ARG A 57 5.18 0.85 16.70
N GLY A 58 4.72 1.91 16.05
CA GLY A 58 4.88 2.04 14.60
C GLY A 58 6.34 2.11 14.12
N SER A 59 7.26 2.64 14.92
CA SER A 59 8.70 2.67 14.58
C SER A 59 9.31 1.27 14.41
N GLN A 60 8.74 0.26 15.07
CA GLN A 60 9.17 -1.13 14.97
C GLN A 60 8.67 -1.82 13.69
N LEU A 61 7.67 -1.25 13.03
CA LEU A 61 7.05 -1.80 11.82
C LEU A 61 7.53 -1.13 10.53
N ASP A 62 8.02 0.11 10.60
CA ASP A 62 8.42 0.93 9.45
C ASP A 62 9.48 0.24 8.56
N ILE A 63 10.36 -0.57 9.16
CA ILE A 63 11.37 -1.39 8.46
C ILE A 63 10.75 -2.36 7.44
N MET A 64 9.52 -2.84 7.67
CA MET A 64 8.86 -3.81 6.79
C MET A 64 8.67 -3.24 5.39
N ALA A 65 8.38 -1.95 5.29
CA ALA A 65 8.23 -1.25 4.02
C ALA A 65 9.59 -0.86 3.41
N ARG A 66 10.57 -0.51 4.23
CA ARG A 66 11.85 0.07 3.76
C ARG A 66 12.93 -0.94 3.39
N GLN A 67 12.92 -2.14 3.96
CA GLN A 67 14.00 -3.11 3.79
C GLN A 67 14.32 -3.43 2.32
N PHE A 68 13.34 -3.34 1.41
CA PHE A 68 13.54 -3.59 -0.03
C PHE A 68 14.26 -2.45 -0.74
N LEU A 69 14.15 -1.22 -0.24
CA LEU A 69 14.94 -0.08 -0.72
C LEU A 69 16.33 -0.09 -0.11
N TRP A 70 16.44 -0.37 1.19
CA TRP A 70 17.70 -0.30 1.93
C TRP A 70 18.73 -1.31 1.46
N LYS A 71 18.29 -2.50 0.98
CA LYS A 71 19.17 -3.48 0.32
C LYS A 71 19.98 -2.90 -0.84
N ASP A 72 19.42 -1.88 -1.51
CA ASP A 72 20.04 -1.21 -2.65
C ASP A 72 20.49 0.23 -2.31
N LEU A 73 20.63 0.55 -1.02
CA LEU A 73 21.05 1.87 -0.53
C LEU A 73 20.12 3.02 -0.97
N LEU A 74 18.82 2.72 -1.10
CA LEU A 74 17.76 3.69 -1.46
C LEU A 74 16.91 4.04 -0.24
N GLN A 75 16.23 5.19 -0.27
CA GLN A 75 15.37 5.68 0.82
C GLN A 75 14.30 6.68 0.32
N TYR A 76 13.20 6.84 1.08
CA TYR A 76 12.26 7.96 0.97
C TYR A 76 12.24 8.81 2.25
N GLY A 77 12.07 10.13 2.07
CA GLY A 77 12.20 11.14 3.13
C GLY A 77 10.93 11.46 3.92
N HIS A 78 9.94 10.56 3.94
CA HIS A 78 8.69 10.72 4.69
C HIS A 78 8.38 9.45 5.52
N GLY A 79 7.36 9.53 6.40
CA GLY A 79 6.85 8.37 7.14
C GLY A 79 6.19 7.34 6.21
N THR A 80 6.04 6.10 6.67
CA THR A 80 5.39 5.04 5.88
C THR A 80 3.87 5.05 6.04
N CYS A 81 3.38 5.49 7.20
CA CYS A 81 1.95 5.61 7.49
C CYS A 81 1.66 6.79 8.43
N HIS A 82 0.51 7.41 8.26
CA HIS A 82 -0.16 8.23 9.27
C HIS A 82 -1.53 7.63 9.61
N GLY A 83 -2.13 8.03 10.74
CA GLY A 83 -3.54 7.72 11.00
C GLY A 83 -4.47 8.55 10.13
N VAL A 84 -5.70 8.07 9.95
CA VAL A 84 -6.75 8.73 9.17
C VAL A 84 -8.02 8.83 10.01
N GLY A 85 -8.55 10.04 10.17
CA GLY A 85 -9.78 10.28 10.92
C GLY A 85 -11.03 9.89 10.14
N HIS A 86 -12.15 9.66 10.85
CA HIS A 86 -13.42 9.36 10.22
C HIS A 86 -14.21 10.65 9.95
N PHE A 87 -14.26 11.09 8.68
CA PHE A 87 -14.85 12.37 8.27
C PHE A 87 -14.21 13.55 9.01
N LEU A 88 -12.88 13.47 9.16
CA LEU A 88 -12.03 14.40 9.88
C LEU A 88 -10.71 14.59 9.11
N ASN A 89 -9.60 14.82 9.81
CA ASN A 89 -8.32 15.07 9.16
C ASN A 89 -7.81 13.79 8.47
N VAL A 90 -7.34 13.95 7.24
CA VAL A 90 -6.68 12.86 6.50
C VAL A 90 -5.39 12.43 7.18
N HIS A 91 -4.66 13.37 7.80
CA HIS A 91 -3.54 13.10 8.70
C HIS A 91 -3.98 13.27 10.15
N GLU A 92 -4.25 12.16 10.84
CA GLU A 92 -4.71 12.13 12.22
C GLU A 92 -3.76 11.31 13.10
N GLY A 93 -3.31 11.92 14.20
CA GLY A 93 -2.53 11.22 15.22
C GLY A 93 -3.43 10.56 16.29
N PRO A 94 -2.85 9.95 17.33
CA PRO A 94 -1.43 9.94 17.65
C PRO A 94 -0.60 8.87 16.91
N GLN A 95 -1.22 7.84 16.32
CA GLN A 95 -0.51 6.73 15.70
C GLN A 95 0.17 7.10 14.38
N SER A 96 1.34 6.52 14.13
CA SER A 96 2.08 6.65 12.87
C SER A 96 3.07 5.50 12.71
N ILE A 97 3.37 5.07 11.48
CA ILE A 97 4.47 4.13 11.19
C ILE A 97 5.54 4.91 10.43
N ARG A 98 6.65 5.20 11.10
CA ARG A 98 7.74 6.04 10.59
C ARG A 98 9.04 5.73 11.33
N MET A 99 10.18 6.21 10.83
CA MET A 99 11.48 5.95 11.46
C MET A 99 11.62 6.65 12.82
N GLU A 100 11.02 7.83 12.96
CA GLU A 100 11.06 8.60 14.20
C GLU A 100 10.27 7.90 15.31
N GLU A 101 10.84 7.91 16.51
CA GLU A 101 10.18 7.27 17.64
C GLU A 101 8.86 7.96 17.98
N ASN A 102 7.82 7.15 18.09
CA ASN A 102 6.50 7.55 18.56
C ASN A 102 6.07 6.54 19.64
N PRO A 103 5.86 6.97 20.89
CA PRO A 103 5.55 6.05 21.98
C PRO A 103 4.15 5.42 21.89
N GLU A 104 3.28 5.93 21.01
CA GLU A 104 1.94 5.39 20.82
C GLU A 104 1.99 3.95 20.26
N VAL A 105 1.28 3.05 20.92
CA VAL A 105 1.16 1.66 20.48
C VAL A 105 0.05 1.53 19.43
N ILE A 106 0.29 0.68 18.43
CA ILE A 106 -0.71 0.34 17.43
C ILE A 106 -1.78 -0.55 18.06
N LYS A 107 -3.07 -0.18 17.89
CA LYS A 107 -4.22 -0.86 18.51
C LYS A 107 -5.24 -1.24 17.44
N ALA A 108 -5.97 -2.33 17.68
CA ALA A 108 -7.11 -2.72 16.84
C ALA A 108 -8.12 -1.57 16.72
N GLY A 109 -8.73 -1.41 15.54
CA GLY A 109 -9.65 -0.32 15.23
C GLY A 109 -9.00 0.96 14.70
N MET A 110 -7.67 1.11 14.79
CA MET A 110 -6.98 2.23 14.15
C MET A 110 -7.01 2.09 12.63
N VAL A 111 -7.29 3.19 11.94
CA VAL A 111 -7.20 3.31 10.48
C VAL A 111 -5.97 4.12 10.12
N MET A 112 -5.17 3.62 9.18
CA MET A 112 -3.88 4.20 8.81
C MET A 112 -3.63 4.09 7.30
N SER A 113 -2.81 4.98 6.73
CA SER A 113 -2.24 4.80 5.38
C SER A 113 -1.17 3.69 5.37
N ASN A 114 -0.64 3.35 4.20
CA ASN A 114 0.54 2.49 3.96
C ASN A 114 1.09 2.86 2.60
N GLU A 115 2.07 3.75 2.60
CA GLU A 115 2.39 4.59 1.44
C GLU A 115 3.90 4.67 1.14
N PRO A 116 4.64 3.54 1.08
CA PRO A 116 6.06 3.60 0.70
C PRO A 116 6.24 4.26 -0.67
N GLY A 117 7.35 4.97 -0.84
CA GLY A 117 7.66 5.67 -2.07
C GLY A 117 9.15 5.76 -2.40
N ILE A 118 9.45 6.30 -3.57
CA ILE A 118 10.80 6.66 -4.00
C ILE A 118 10.73 7.81 -5.00
N TYR A 119 11.65 8.77 -4.88
CA TYR A 119 11.67 9.97 -5.72
C TYR A 119 13.06 10.14 -6.33
N ARG A 120 13.17 9.89 -7.64
CA ARG A 120 14.40 10.07 -8.40
C ARG A 120 14.41 11.45 -9.05
N ALA A 121 15.27 12.34 -8.53
CA ALA A 121 15.39 13.71 -9.03
C ALA A 121 15.59 13.76 -10.55
N GLY A 122 14.81 14.62 -11.22
CA GLY A 122 14.84 14.78 -12.67
C GLY A 122 14.30 13.59 -13.49
N LYS A 123 13.81 12.52 -12.84
CA LYS A 123 13.29 11.32 -13.53
C LYS A 123 11.81 11.07 -13.24
N TYR A 124 11.46 10.74 -11.99
CA TYR A 124 10.08 10.43 -11.58
C TYR A 124 9.94 10.34 -10.05
N GLY A 125 8.70 10.46 -9.58
CA GLY A 125 8.27 9.99 -8.27
C GLY A 125 7.39 8.75 -8.40
N LEU A 126 7.46 7.86 -7.42
CA LEU A 126 6.66 6.65 -7.35
C LEU A 126 6.23 6.44 -5.90
N ARG A 127 4.92 6.31 -5.69
CA ARG A 127 4.33 5.88 -4.41
C ARG A 127 3.13 4.97 -4.69
N ILE A 128 2.94 3.99 -3.80
CA ILE A 128 1.79 3.09 -3.78
C ILE A 128 1.24 3.16 -2.38
N GLU A 129 -0.02 3.57 -2.27
CA GLU A 129 -0.65 3.80 -0.98
C GLU A 129 -1.99 3.11 -0.87
N ASN A 130 -2.22 2.47 0.27
CA ASN A 130 -3.54 1.99 0.65
C ASN A 130 -3.85 2.43 2.08
N MET A 131 -5.12 2.68 2.37
CA MET A 131 -5.62 2.67 3.73
C MET A 131 -5.78 1.23 4.24
N MET A 132 -5.49 1.04 5.51
CA MET A 132 -5.60 -0.22 6.21
C MET A 132 -6.24 -0.04 7.59
N LEU A 133 -7.02 -1.03 7.99
CA LEU A 133 -7.56 -1.18 9.34
C LEU A 133 -6.65 -2.11 10.15
N VAL A 134 -6.30 -1.72 11.37
CA VAL A 134 -5.65 -2.62 12.32
C VAL A 134 -6.70 -3.57 12.90
N VAL A 135 -6.46 -4.87 12.76
CA VAL A 135 -7.37 -5.93 13.20
C VAL A 135 -6.64 -6.92 14.12
N GLU A 136 -7.40 -7.59 14.98
CA GLU A 136 -6.91 -8.74 15.71
C GLU A 136 -6.69 -9.92 14.76
N LYS A 137 -5.55 -10.61 14.89
CA LYS A 137 -5.23 -11.81 14.08
C LYS A 137 -5.35 -13.10 14.88
N GLY A 138 -5.22 -13.03 16.20
CA GLY A 138 -5.39 -14.17 17.10
C GLY A 138 -4.55 -14.05 18.36
N GLU A 139 -4.57 -15.09 19.17
CA GLU A 139 -3.84 -15.20 20.45
C GLU A 139 -3.02 -16.50 20.47
N SER A 140 -1.89 -16.47 21.17
CA SER A 140 -1.07 -17.65 21.47
C SER A 140 -0.54 -17.57 22.90
N GLU A 141 0.28 -18.54 23.33
CA GLU A 141 1.00 -18.46 24.62
C GLU A 141 1.90 -17.23 24.76
N PHE A 142 2.25 -16.59 23.63
CA PHE A 142 3.03 -15.35 23.58
C PHE A 142 2.17 -14.07 23.60
N GLY A 143 0.86 -14.20 23.78
CA GLY A 143 -0.10 -13.10 23.87
C GLY A 143 -0.89 -12.84 22.58
N GLN A 144 -1.56 -11.68 22.55
CA GLN A 144 -2.40 -11.23 21.44
C GLN A 144 -1.55 -10.72 20.28
N PHE A 145 -1.96 -11.05 19.06
CA PHE A 145 -1.36 -10.56 17.82
C PHE A 145 -2.36 -9.74 17.01
N LEU A 146 -1.84 -8.68 16.41
CA LEU A 146 -2.52 -7.78 15.51
C LEU A 146 -1.96 -7.94 14.09
N GLY A 147 -2.68 -7.38 13.13
CA GLY A 147 -2.23 -7.23 11.76
C GLY A 147 -3.12 -6.24 11.04
N PHE A 148 -3.10 -6.28 9.71
CA PHE A 148 -3.85 -5.32 8.91
C PHE A 148 -4.90 -6.00 8.02
N GLU A 149 -5.91 -5.21 7.67
CA GLU A 149 -6.87 -5.45 6.59
C GLU A 149 -6.87 -4.25 5.66
N THR A 150 -6.78 -4.47 4.35
CA THR A 150 -6.76 -3.37 3.37
C THR A 150 -8.15 -2.83 3.12
N LEU A 151 -8.32 -1.51 3.24
CA LEU A 151 -9.58 -0.82 2.95
C LEU A 151 -9.63 -0.31 1.50
N SER A 152 -8.51 0.18 0.98
CA SER A 152 -8.46 0.74 -0.38
C SER A 152 -8.71 -0.32 -1.46
N LEU A 153 -9.61 -0.01 -2.39
CA LEU A 153 -9.89 -0.82 -3.57
C LEU A 153 -9.53 -0.02 -4.83
N CYS A 154 -8.30 -0.16 -5.29
CA CYS A 154 -7.84 0.47 -6.53
C CYS A 154 -6.79 -0.38 -7.25
N PRO A 155 -6.92 -0.64 -8.57
CA PRO A 155 -5.99 -1.49 -9.29
C PRO A 155 -4.53 -1.03 -9.20
N LEU A 156 -3.61 -1.99 -9.22
CA LEU A 156 -2.18 -1.75 -9.41
C LEU A 156 -1.87 -1.59 -10.90
N ASP A 157 -0.78 -0.89 -11.25
CA ASP A 157 -0.38 -0.73 -12.65
C ASP A 157 0.34 -1.98 -13.15
N LEU A 158 -0.40 -2.86 -13.82
CA LEU A 158 0.15 -4.09 -14.42
C LEU A 158 1.29 -3.82 -15.42
N LYS A 159 1.39 -2.62 -16.03
CA LYS A 159 2.51 -2.28 -16.93
C LYS A 159 3.83 -2.04 -16.19
N ALA A 160 3.75 -1.72 -14.90
CA ALA A 160 4.90 -1.48 -14.04
C ALA A 160 5.42 -2.78 -13.39
N ILE A 161 4.61 -3.83 -13.36
CA ILE A 161 4.96 -5.10 -12.74
C ILE A 161 5.78 -5.96 -13.70
N ASP A 162 6.98 -6.33 -13.27
CA ASP A 162 7.78 -7.39 -13.86
C ASP A 162 7.88 -8.55 -12.87
N LYS A 163 7.26 -9.68 -13.20
CA LYS A 163 7.09 -10.82 -12.30
C LYS A 163 8.42 -11.40 -11.82
N SER A 164 9.52 -11.17 -12.55
CA SER A 164 10.85 -11.67 -12.18
C SER A 164 11.39 -11.06 -10.87
N TYR A 165 10.86 -9.92 -10.42
CA TYR A 165 11.25 -9.29 -9.14
C TYR A 165 10.45 -9.79 -7.92
N TYR A 166 9.44 -10.64 -8.14
CA TYR A 166 8.51 -11.07 -7.11
C TYR A 166 8.64 -12.56 -6.84
N THR A 167 8.49 -12.92 -5.57
CA THR A 167 8.34 -14.31 -5.16
C THR A 167 6.96 -14.82 -5.58
N ARG A 168 6.78 -16.14 -5.59
CA ARG A 168 5.48 -16.73 -5.89
C ARG A 168 4.37 -16.23 -4.95
N ARG A 169 4.68 -16.12 -3.66
CA ARG A 169 3.74 -15.60 -2.65
C ARG A 169 3.32 -14.17 -2.93
N GLU A 170 4.25 -13.29 -3.30
CA GLU A 170 3.94 -11.90 -3.64
C GLU A 170 3.07 -11.80 -4.90
N ILE A 171 3.32 -12.65 -5.90
CA ILE A 171 2.45 -12.74 -7.10
C ILE A 171 1.04 -13.21 -6.73
N ASP A 172 0.94 -14.24 -5.89
CA ASP A 172 -0.37 -14.74 -5.43
C ASP A 172 -1.12 -13.66 -4.61
N TRP A 173 -0.41 -12.86 -3.81
CA TRP A 173 -0.98 -11.70 -3.13
C TRP A 173 -1.49 -10.64 -4.11
N ILE A 174 -0.69 -10.26 -5.12
CA ILE A 174 -1.08 -9.28 -6.13
C ILE A 174 -2.34 -9.73 -6.87
N ASN A 175 -2.38 -10.99 -7.30
CA ASN A 175 -3.53 -11.56 -7.98
C ASN A 175 -4.77 -11.59 -7.09
N THR A 176 -4.60 -11.91 -5.80
CA THR A 176 -5.69 -11.93 -4.83
C THR A 176 -6.25 -10.52 -4.59
N TYR A 177 -5.38 -9.54 -4.40
CA TYR A 177 -5.76 -8.13 -4.25
C TYR A 177 -6.50 -7.62 -5.50
N GLN A 178 -5.95 -7.83 -6.69
CA GLN A 178 -6.56 -7.40 -7.96
C GLN A 178 -7.93 -8.06 -8.19
N ARG A 179 -8.06 -9.36 -7.88
CA ARG A 179 -9.34 -10.08 -7.95
C ARG A 179 -10.35 -9.50 -6.96
N ASN A 180 -9.93 -9.17 -5.74
CA ASN A 180 -10.81 -8.52 -4.76
C ASN A 180 -11.29 -7.15 -5.24
N VAL A 181 -10.38 -6.31 -5.78
CA VAL A 181 -10.74 -5.02 -6.39
C VAL A 181 -11.80 -5.20 -7.48
N TYR A 182 -11.61 -6.17 -8.38
CA TYR A 182 -12.61 -6.46 -9.41
C TYR A 182 -13.95 -6.89 -8.82
N ASN A 183 -13.94 -7.88 -7.92
CA ASN A 183 -15.15 -8.46 -7.37
C ASN A 183 -15.99 -7.44 -6.59
N GLN A 184 -15.34 -6.56 -5.83
CA GLN A 184 -16.03 -5.54 -5.03
C GLN A 184 -16.56 -4.40 -5.90
N LEU A 185 -15.74 -3.85 -6.79
CA LEU A 185 -16.14 -2.67 -7.56
C LEU A 185 -17.05 -3.01 -8.74
N SER A 186 -16.88 -4.17 -9.40
CA SER A 186 -17.66 -4.52 -10.59
C SER A 186 -19.18 -4.53 -10.35
N LEU A 187 -19.62 -4.82 -9.12
CA LEU A 187 -21.04 -4.81 -8.74
C LEU A 187 -21.69 -3.42 -8.87
N LEU A 188 -20.88 -2.35 -8.86
CA LEU A 188 -21.33 -0.96 -8.89
C LEU A 188 -21.09 -0.29 -10.25
N LEU A 189 -20.56 -1.01 -11.23
CA LEU A 189 -20.09 -0.47 -12.51
C LEU A 189 -20.99 -0.89 -13.68
N SER A 190 -20.99 -0.08 -14.74
CA SER A 190 -21.58 -0.43 -16.04
C SER A 190 -20.81 -1.57 -16.72
N GLU A 191 -21.40 -2.19 -17.75
CA GLU A 191 -20.74 -3.27 -18.49
C GLU A 191 -19.44 -2.83 -19.17
N GLU A 192 -19.37 -1.61 -19.70
CA GLU A 192 -18.15 -1.06 -20.30
C GLU A 192 -17.05 -0.90 -19.24
N GLU A 193 -17.39 -0.35 -18.08
CA GLU A 193 -16.46 -0.16 -16.96
C GLU A 193 -16.00 -1.48 -16.36
N LYS A 194 -16.87 -2.51 -16.31
CA LYS A 194 -16.48 -3.87 -15.91
C LYS A 194 -15.45 -4.46 -16.85
N VAL A 195 -15.64 -4.35 -18.16
CA VAL A 195 -14.66 -4.81 -19.15
C VAL A 195 -13.33 -4.07 -19.00
N TRP A 196 -13.39 -2.76 -18.78
CA TRP A 196 -12.21 -1.96 -18.50
C TRP A 196 -11.51 -2.42 -17.22
N LEU A 197 -12.23 -2.57 -16.10
CA LEU A 197 -11.67 -2.96 -14.81
C LEU A 197 -11.06 -4.36 -14.90
N ALA A 198 -11.76 -5.32 -15.53
CA ALA A 198 -11.25 -6.66 -15.79
C ALA A 198 -9.90 -6.62 -16.52
N SER A 199 -9.71 -5.65 -17.43
CA SER A 199 -8.42 -5.47 -18.12
C SER A 199 -7.29 -4.96 -17.22
N LYS A 200 -7.64 -4.21 -16.16
CA LYS A 200 -6.70 -3.65 -15.18
C LYS A 200 -6.40 -4.60 -14.03
N THR A 201 -7.28 -5.57 -13.78
CA THR A 201 -7.19 -6.53 -12.66
C THR A 201 -6.87 -7.96 -13.10
N LYS A 202 -6.37 -8.15 -14.33
CA LYS A 202 -5.95 -9.46 -14.83
C LYS A 202 -4.86 -10.08 -13.95
N GLU A 203 -4.93 -11.39 -13.79
CA GLU A 203 -3.88 -12.14 -13.12
C GLU A 203 -2.56 -12.10 -13.90
N ILE A 204 -1.46 -12.12 -13.15
CA ILE A 204 -0.08 -12.16 -13.60
C ILE A 204 0.57 -13.46 -13.12
#